data_AF-A0A392PFF5-F1
#
_entry.id   AF-A0A392PFF5-F1
#
_cell.length_a   1.000
_cell.length_b   1.000
_cell.length_c   1.000
_cell.angle_alpha   90.00
_cell.angle_beta   90.00
_cell.angle_gamma   90.00
#
_symmetry.space_group_name_H-M   'P 1'
#
loop_
_entity.id
_entity.type
_entity.pdbx_description
1 polymer ?
#
loop_
_entity_poly.entity_id
_entity_poly.type
_entity_poly.pdbx_seq_one_letter_code
_entity_poly.pdbx_strand_id
1 'polypeptide(L)'
;GFEKPSRVLLDYNHHTNEFAITFIAAIDTVETIDLPDRPSTFETLISPNENKIIIPLQFYQLWKRQLHRHNYSRITTLHGSAGVHFGMDDNKVFMFYGQDVAQAFGFHKQTKVLLQYHTRLNEFAMTIIPEVDPCETDNHPNIIVNPSISDESHAGTDILDEADDDEADDHEEENGEQPLEIHTWNKIVTRAMANLRK
;
A
#
# COMPACT_ATOMS: atom_id res chain seq x y z
N GLY A 1 34.61 19.63 3.96
CA GLY A 1 35.03 18.26 3.62
C GLY A 1 34.68 17.36 4.78
N PHE A 2 34.22 16.14 4.53
CA PHE A 2 33.81 15.22 5.61
C PHE A 2 35.04 14.74 6.39
N GLU A 3 35.06 14.91 7.71
CA GLU A 3 36.17 14.50 8.57
C GLU A 3 36.21 12.98 8.82
N LYS A 4 35.08 12.29 8.61
CA LYS A 4 34.93 10.83 8.77
C LYS A 4 34.06 10.25 7.65
N PRO A 5 34.21 8.96 7.30
CA PRO A 5 33.31 8.28 6.37
C PRO A 5 31.86 8.42 6.86
N SER A 6 31.03 9.10 6.07
CA SER A 6 29.66 9.45 6.43
C SER A 6 28.72 8.91 5.37
N ARG A 7 27.66 8.23 5.79
CA ARG A 7 26.57 7.87 4.88
C ARG A 7 25.71 9.12 4.71
N VAL A 8 25.41 9.47 3.47
CA VAL A 8 24.57 10.62 3.15
C VAL A 8 23.48 10.20 2.17
N LEU A 9 22.32 10.83 2.30
CA LEU A 9 21.24 10.72 1.35
C LEU A 9 21.22 12.01 0.52
N LEU A 10 21.19 11.85 -0.80
CA LEU A 10 21.18 12.95 -1.76
C LEU A 10 19.83 12.95 -2.46
N ASP A 11 19.00 13.94 -2.13
CA ASP A 11 17.73 14.16 -2.82
C ASP A 11 17.90 15.27 -3.86
N TYR A 12 17.59 14.96 -5.12
CA TYR A 12 17.69 15.91 -6.22
C TYR A 12 16.36 16.64 -6.43
N ASN A 13 16.38 17.96 -6.32
CA ASN A 13 15.27 18.82 -6.67
C ASN A 13 15.41 19.28 -8.13
N HIS A 14 14.56 18.78 -9.01
CA HIS A 14 14.57 19.11 -10.44
C HIS A 14 14.07 20.54 -10.74
N HIS A 15 13.29 21.16 -9.84
CA HIS A 15 12.80 22.52 -10.04
C HIS A 15 13.86 23.57 -9.73
N THR A 16 14.66 23.34 -8.69
CA THR A 16 15.75 24.25 -8.29
C THR A 16 17.11 23.83 -8.81
N ASN A 17 17.22 22.64 -9.42
CA ASN A 17 18.47 22.02 -9.85
C ASN A 17 19.51 21.91 -8.72
N GLU A 18 19.05 21.56 -7.52
CA GLU A 18 19.86 21.48 -6.31
C GLU A 18 19.79 20.09 -5.67
N PHE A 19 20.83 19.75 -4.91
CA PHE A 19 20.86 18.55 -4.07
C PHE A 19 20.68 18.93 -2.62
N ALA A 20 19.66 18.36 -1.97
CA ALA A 20 19.56 18.35 -0.52
C ALA A 20 20.39 17.19 0.03
N ILE A 21 21.32 17.50 0.94
CA ILE A 21 22.17 16.50 1.60
C ILE A 21 21.64 16.25 3.00
N THR A 22 21.20 15.03 3.28
CA THR A 22 20.84 14.59 4.64
C THR A 22 21.92 13.66 5.18
N PHE A 23 22.47 14.00 6.33
CA PHE A 23 23.48 13.19 7.01
C PHE A 23 22.81 12.00 7.70
N ILE A 24 23.25 10.80 7.36
CA ILE A 24 22.87 9.58 8.08
C ILE A 24 23.93 9.40 9.17
N ALA A 25 23.60 9.80 10.41
CA ALA A 25 24.44 9.47 11.55
C ALA A 25 24.65 7.94 11.57
N ALA A 26 25.88 7.50 11.78
CA ALA A 26 26.19 6.09 11.96
C ALA A 26 25.57 5.63 13.28
N ILE A 27 24.31 5.24 13.23
CA ILE A 27 23.64 4.48 14.26
C ILE A 27 23.85 3.02 13.84
N ASP A 28 24.41 2.21 14.73
CA ASP A 28 24.73 0.79 14.50
C ASP A 28 23.48 -0.11 14.41
N THR A 29 22.33 0.49 14.11
CA THR A 29 21.06 -0.15 13.87
C THR A 29 20.50 0.41 12.58
N VAL A 30 19.97 -0.47 11.73
CA VAL A 30 19.26 -0.13 10.50
C VAL A 30 17.93 0.56 10.87
N GLU A 31 18.01 1.73 11.47
CA GLU A 31 16.87 2.62 11.64
C GLU A 31 16.71 3.39 10.34
N THR A 32 15.71 2.98 9.56
CA THR A 32 15.12 3.84 8.55
C THR A 32 14.85 5.20 9.18
N ILE A 33 15.50 6.23 8.63
CA ILE A 33 15.32 7.63 9.01
C ILE A 33 13.85 7.97 8.75
N ASP A 34 13.04 7.96 9.80
CA ASP A 34 11.80 8.72 9.82
C ASP A 34 12.21 10.18 9.82
N LEU A 35 12.16 10.80 8.64
CA LEU A 35 12.30 12.24 8.50
C LEU A 35 11.11 12.88 9.23
N PRO A 36 11.33 13.64 10.32
CA PRO A 36 10.24 14.10 11.20
C PRO A 36 9.22 15.01 10.50
N ASP A 37 9.57 15.61 9.36
CA ASP A 37 8.71 16.56 8.63
C ASP A 37 7.93 15.94 7.46
N ARG A 38 8.06 14.62 7.25
CA ARG A 38 7.42 13.98 6.09
C ARG A 38 6.08 13.38 6.47
N PRO A 39 4.96 13.81 5.85
CA PRO A 39 3.64 13.26 6.17
C PRO A 39 3.62 11.76 5.90
N SER A 40 3.29 10.99 6.94
CA SER A 40 3.15 9.54 6.89
C SER A 40 1.69 9.10 6.83
N THR A 41 0.74 10.04 6.77
CA THR A 41 -0.70 9.75 6.73
C THR A 41 -1.36 10.21 5.43
N PHE A 42 -2.44 9.55 5.04
CA PHE A 42 -3.36 10.02 4.02
C PHE A 42 -4.76 9.42 4.19
N GLU A 43 -5.78 10.12 3.69
CA GLU A 43 -7.15 9.63 3.66
C GLU A 43 -7.43 8.90 2.34
N THR A 44 -8.24 7.85 2.41
CA THR A 44 -8.72 7.11 1.23
C THR A 44 -10.06 6.44 1.50
N LEU A 45 -10.62 5.81 0.47
CA LEU A 45 -11.85 5.06 0.53
C LEU A 45 -11.55 3.58 0.32
N ILE A 46 -12.15 2.73 1.15
CA ILE A 46 -12.14 1.27 0.98
C ILE A 46 -13.57 0.84 0.71
N SER A 47 -13.80 0.19 -0.44
CA SER A 47 -15.12 -0.26 -0.86
C SER A 47 -15.14 -1.79 -1.00
N PRO A 48 -16.18 -2.48 -0.50
CA PRO A 48 -16.31 -3.93 -0.69
C PRO A 48 -16.46 -4.34 -2.17
N ASN A 49 -16.80 -3.39 -3.04
CA ASN A 49 -17.00 -3.62 -4.47
C ASN A 49 -15.81 -3.17 -5.33
N GLU A 50 -14.73 -2.65 -4.73
CA GLU A 50 -13.57 -2.15 -5.47
C GLU A 50 -12.28 -2.86 -5.03
N ASN A 51 -11.58 -3.46 -5.99
CA ASN A 51 -10.32 -4.15 -5.71
C ASN A 51 -9.12 -3.21 -5.49
N LYS A 52 -9.27 -1.92 -5.82
CA LYS A 52 -8.17 -0.94 -5.77
C LYS A 52 -8.43 0.08 -4.66
N ILE A 53 -7.48 0.24 -3.74
CA ILE A 53 -7.45 1.34 -2.76
C ILE A 53 -6.50 2.41 -3.28
N ILE A 54 -7.01 3.62 -3.54
CA ILE A 54 -6.19 4.68 -4.15
C ILE A 54 -5.18 5.24 -3.15
N ILE A 55 -3.92 5.37 -3.59
CA ILE A 55 -2.87 6.08 -2.89
C ILE A 55 -2.74 7.48 -3.54
N PRO A 56 -2.88 8.58 -2.77
CA PRO A 56 -2.65 9.92 -3.29
C PRO A 56 -1.26 10.05 -3.91
N LEU A 57 -1.18 10.60 -5.12
CA LEU A 57 0.07 10.70 -5.87
C LEU A 57 1.15 11.45 -5.08
N GLN A 58 0.76 12.49 -4.33
CA GLN A 58 1.66 13.27 -3.48
C GLN A 58 2.30 12.40 -2.39
N PHE A 59 1.50 11.55 -1.73
CA PHE A 59 1.99 10.60 -0.74
C PHE A 59 2.95 9.59 -1.37
N TYR A 60 2.57 9.01 -2.52
CA TYR A 60 3.42 8.08 -3.24
C TYR A 60 4.75 8.71 -3.66
N GLN A 61 4.77 9.94 -4.20
CA GLN A 61 6.02 10.57 -4.65
C GLN A 61 7.00 10.78 -3.50
N LEU A 62 6.49 11.10 -2.31
CA LEU A 62 7.30 11.10 -1.11
C LEU A 62 7.83 9.68 -0.87
N TRP A 63 6.94 8.70 -0.67
CA TRP A 63 7.24 7.33 -0.24
C TRP A 63 7.71 6.34 -1.31
N LYS A 64 7.93 6.79 -2.54
CA LYS A 64 8.20 5.96 -3.72
C LYS A 64 9.29 4.93 -3.48
N ARG A 65 10.43 5.35 -2.93
CA ARG A 65 11.57 4.47 -2.67
C ARG A 65 11.22 3.37 -1.67
N GLN A 66 10.51 3.71 -0.59
CA GLN A 66 10.12 2.75 0.45
C GLN A 66 9.07 1.78 -0.08
N LEU A 67 8.04 2.29 -0.76
CA LEU A 67 6.95 1.48 -1.30
C LEU A 67 7.45 0.51 -2.40
N HIS A 68 8.34 0.97 -3.28
CA HIS A 68 8.95 0.13 -4.34
C HIS A 68 9.92 -0.92 -3.82
N ARG A 69 10.50 -0.71 -2.63
CA ARG A 69 11.43 -1.69 -2.07
C ARG A 69 10.73 -3.01 -1.73
N HIS A 70 9.47 -2.93 -1.29
CA HIS A 70 8.74 -4.09 -0.81
C HIS A 70 7.69 -4.60 -1.82
N ASN A 71 7.11 -3.75 -2.68
CA ASN A 71 6.01 -4.10 -3.62
C ASN A 71 4.72 -4.65 -2.97
N TYR A 72 4.75 -4.95 -1.67
CA TYR A 72 3.62 -5.32 -0.83
C TYR A 72 3.67 -4.57 0.50
N SER A 73 2.56 -4.58 1.22
CA SER A 73 2.43 -4.08 2.59
C SER A 73 1.26 -4.79 3.29
N ARG A 74 0.94 -4.35 4.50
CA ARG A 74 -0.25 -4.79 5.24
C ARG A 74 -1.01 -3.58 5.73
N ILE A 75 -2.33 -3.65 5.69
CA ILE A 75 -3.19 -2.71 6.42
C ILE A 75 -3.50 -3.35 7.77
N THR A 76 -3.32 -2.61 8.86
CA THR A 76 -3.44 -3.12 10.23
C THR A 76 -4.43 -2.29 11.04
N THR A 77 -5.14 -2.95 11.94
CA THR A 77 -5.95 -2.34 13.00
C THR A 77 -5.65 -3.04 14.32
N LEU A 78 -6.28 -2.59 15.42
CA LEU A 78 -6.26 -3.33 16.69
C LEU A 78 -6.89 -4.72 16.59
N HIS A 79 -7.73 -4.97 15.59
CA HIS A 79 -8.53 -6.19 15.47
C HIS A 79 -7.98 -7.20 14.45
N GLY A 80 -7.01 -6.80 13.62
CA GLY A 80 -6.47 -7.69 12.61
C GLY A 80 -5.60 -6.99 11.57
N SER A 81 -5.30 -7.72 10.50
CA SER A 81 -4.50 -7.20 9.39
C SER A 81 -4.83 -7.88 8.08
N ALA A 82 -4.69 -7.15 6.98
CA ALA A 82 -4.92 -7.63 5.62
C ALA A 82 -3.70 -7.29 4.74
N GLY A 83 -3.28 -8.24 3.90
CA GLY A 83 -2.18 -8.03 2.96
C GLY A 83 -2.62 -7.20 1.75
N VAL A 84 -1.71 -6.38 1.22
CA VAL A 84 -1.95 -5.57 0.02
C VAL A 84 -0.71 -5.54 -0.87
N HIS A 85 -0.91 -5.35 -2.17
CA HIS A 85 0.17 -5.20 -3.15
C HIS A 85 0.08 -3.84 -3.84
N PHE A 86 1.21 -3.21 -4.10
CA PHE A 86 1.24 -1.92 -4.78
C PHE A 86 1.13 -2.10 -6.29
N GLY A 87 0.31 -1.27 -6.92
CA GLY A 87 0.12 -1.21 -8.36
C GLY A 87 0.13 0.22 -8.88
N MET A 88 0.38 0.36 -10.18
CA MET A 88 0.32 1.63 -10.89
C MET A 88 -0.35 1.43 -12.25
N ASP A 89 -1.20 2.38 -12.65
CA ASP A 89 -1.96 2.35 -13.90
C ASP A 89 -2.08 3.78 -14.43
N ASP A 90 -1.67 4.03 -15.67
CA ASP A 90 -1.57 5.29 -16.44
C ASP A 90 -1.10 6.56 -15.69
N ASN A 91 -1.67 6.91 -14.54
CA ASN A 91 -1.23 7.96 -13.61
C ASN A 91 -1.73 7.78 -12.14
N LYS A 92 -2.24 6.61 -11.78
CA LYS A 92 -2.79 6.30 -10.46
C LYS A 92 -1.94 5.24 -9.79
N VAL A 93 -1.62 5.48 -8.52
CA VAL A 93 -0.98 4.49 -7.65
C VAL A 93 -2.05 3.96 -6.72
N PHE A 94 -2.08 2.66 -6.51
CA PHE A 94 -3.10 2.01 -5.69
C PHE A 94 -2.57 0.75 -5.01
N MET A 95 -3.32 0.27 -4.04
CA MET A 95 -3.15 -1.02 -3.41
C MET A 95 -4.20 -1.99 -3.96
N PHE A 96 -3.79 -3.18 -4.39
CA PHE A 96 -4.67 -4.28 -4.73
C PHE A 96 -5.23 -4.97 -3.48
N TYR A 97 -6.28 -5.78 -3.69
CA TYR A 97 -6.99 -6.54 -2.65
C TYR A 97 -7.89 -5.68 -1.76
N GLY A 98 -8.43 -4.58 -2.32
CA GLY A 98 -9.36 -3.68 -1.61
C GLY A 98 -10.61 -4.39 -1.08
N GLN A 99 -11.12 -5.38 -1.82
CA GLN A 99 -12.29 -6.18 -1.41
C GLN A 99 -11.95 -7.10 -0.25
N ASP A 100 -10.77 -7.75 -0.29
CA ASP A 100 -10.30 -8.62 0.80
C ASP A 100 -10.04 -7.81 2.06
N VAL A 101 -9.49 -6.61 1.92
CA VAL A 101 -9.33 -5.65 3.02
C VAL A 101 -10.70 -5.27 3.60
N ALA A 102 -11.67 -4.93 2.76
CA ALA A 102 -13.03 -4.61 3.20
C ALA A 102 -13.68 -5.78 3.95
N GLN A 103 -13.54 -7.01 3.43
CA GLN A 103 -14.05 -8.22 4.06
C GLN A 103 -13.37 -8.50 5.40
N ALA A 104 -12.03 -8.41 5.46
CA ALA A 104 -11.25 -8.66 6.66
C ALA A 104 -11.61 -7.71 7.82
N PHE A 105 -12.04 -6.49 7.51
CA PHE A 105 -12.44 -5.48 8.49
C PHE A 105 -13.95 -5.29 8.62
N GLY A 106 -14.78 -6.11 7.94
CA GLY A 106 -16.23 -6.09 8.07
C GLY A 106 -16.92 -4.87 7.44
N PHE A 107 -16.34 -4.28 6.40
CA PHE A 107 -16.93 -3.13 5.71
C PHE A 107 -18.02 -3.57 4.73
N HIS A 108 -19.27 -3.27 5.08
CA HIS A 108 -20.44 -3.55 4.22
C HIS A 108 -20.79 -2.40 3.25
N LYS A 109 -20.18 -1.22 3.43
CA LYS A 109 -20.30 -0.06 2.54
C LYS A 109 -18.94 0.58 2.32
N GLN A 110 -18.85 1.47 1.33
CA GLN A 110 -17.65 2.29 1.15
C GLN A 110 -17.37 3.05 2.45
N THR A 111 -16.14 2.92 2.94
CA THR A 111 -15.73 3.43 4.25
C THR A 111 -14.53 4.34 4.07
N LYS A 112 -14.64 5.56 4.61
CA LYS A 112 -13.55 6.51 4.63
C LYS A 112 -12.58 6.15 5.76
N VAL A 113 -11.29 6.10 5.44
CA VAL A 113 -10.26 5.72 6.39
C VAL A 113 -9.05 6.64 6.31
N LEU A 114 -8.36 6.79 7.43
CA LEU A 114 -7.03 7.37 7.52
C LEU A 114 -6.01 6.23 7.59
N LEU A 115 -5.03 6.22 6.70
CA LEU A 115 -3.92 5.27 6.70
C LEU A 115 -2.63 5.97 7.14
N GLN A 116 -1.97 5.43 8.16
CA GLN A 116 -0.66 5.88 8.65
C GLN A 116 0.41 4.85 8.31
N TYR A 117 1.38 5.24 7.49
CA TYR A 117 2.47 4.37 7.07
C TYR A 117 3.58 4.30 8.12
N HIS A 118 3.85 3.08 8.59
CA HIS A 118 4.95 2.76 9.47
C HIS A 118 6.07 2.11 8.67
N THR A 119 7.08 2.89 8.32
CA THR A 119 8.19 2.49 7.44
C THR A 119 8.95 1.28 7.95
N ARG A 120 9.18 1.19 9.26
CA ARG A 120 9.93 0.10 9.91
C ARG A 120 9.24 -1.25 9.78
N LEU A 121 7.91 -1.26 9.87
CA LEU A 121 7.09 -2.46 9.81
C LEU A 121 6.54 -2.73 8.41
N ASN A 122 6.68 -1.77 7.50
CA ASN A 122 6.09 -1.79 6.17
C ASN A 122 4.57 -2.08 6.23
N GLU A 123 3.86 -1.34 7.07
CA GLU A 123 2.42 -1.47 7.27
C GLU A 123 1.72 -0.10 7.28
N PHE A 124 0.42 -0.11 7.03
CA PHE A 124 -0.47 1.02 7.17
C PHE A 124 -1.42 0.78 8.32
N ALA A 125 -1.24 1.50 9.43
CA ALA A 125 -2.24 1.51 10.49
C ALA A 125 -3.47 2.27 10.02
N MET A 126 -4.63 1.62 10.12
CA MET A 126 -5.90 2.14 9.64
C MET A 126 -6.76 2.65 10.80
N THR A 127 -7.28 3.87 10.64
CA THR A 127 -8.32 4.44 11.49
C THR A 127 -9.55 4.74 10.65
N ILE A 128 -10.72 4.26 11.07
CA ILE A 128 -11.99 4.56 10.41
C ILE A 128 -12.36 6.01 10.69
N ILE A 129 -12.71 6.77 9.65
CA ILE A 129 -13.25 8.12 9.78
C ILE A 129 -14.78 8.00 9.74
N PRO A 130 -15.48 8.26 10.86
CA PRO A 130 -16.94 8.20 10.89
C PRO A 130 -17.51 9.21 9.88
N GLU A 131 -18.45 8.77 9.07
CA GLU A 131 -19.34 9.71 8.38
C GLU A 131 -20.19 10.37 9.46
N VAL A 132 -20.17 11.70 9.53
CA VAL A 132 -21.16 12.44 10.31
C VAL A 132 -22.45 12.31 9.49
N ASP A 133 -23.31 11.37 9.87
CA ASP A 133 -24.69 11.40 9.41
C ASP A 133 -25.21 12.82 9.73
N PRO A 134 -25.76 13.57 8.75
CA PRO A 134 -26.49 14.77 9.10
C PRO A 134 -27.59 14.32 10.03
N CYS A 135 -27.51 14.73 11.30
CA CYS A 135 -28.60 14.57 12.24
C CYS A 135 -29.87 15.11 11.58
N GLU A 136 -30.72 14.21 11.10
CA GLU A 136 -32.11 14.53 10.82
C GLU A 136 -32.78 14.73 12.17
N THR A 137 -32.66 15.95 12.70
CA THR A 137 -33.73 16.52 13.51
C THR A 137 -34.95 16.62 12.62
N ASP A 138 -35.92 15.72 12.76
CA ASP A 138 -37.29 16.06 13.16
C ASP A 138 -38.29 14.90 12.94
N ASN A 139 -38.74 14.35 14.07
CA ASN A 139 -40.14 14.12 14.44
C ASN A 139 -41.14 13.47 13.45
N HIS A 140 -41.63 12.30 13.92
CA HIS A 140 -42.98 11.67 13.77
C HIS A 140 -43.14 10.48 12.78
N PRO A 141 -44.10 9.56 13.06
CA PRO A 141 -44.10 8.62 14.17
C PRO A 141 -44.23 7.16 13.66
N ASN A 142 -43.86 6.22 14.53
CA ASN A 142 -44.15 4.79 14.40
C ASN A 142 -45.58 4.52 13.91
N ILE A 143 -45.70 3.86 12.75
CA ILE A 143 -46.87 3.03 12.43
C ILE A 143 -46.36 1.61 12.24
N ILE A 144 -46.53 0.83 13.31
CA ILE A 144 -46.43 -0.62 13.33
C ILE A 144 -47.60 -1.15 12.48
N VAL A 145 -47.31 -1.81 11.36
CA VAL A 145 -48.22 -2.81 10.79
C VAL A 145 -47.38 -3.99 10.31
N ASN A 146 -47.53 -5.11 11.00
CA ASN A 146 -47.35 -6.47 10.51
C ASN A 146 -48.28 -7.36 11.36
N PRO A 147 -48.70 -8.56 10.94
CA PRO A 147 -48.46 -9.25 9.67
C PRO A 147 -49.75 -9.84 9.04
N SER A 148 -49.71 -10.25 7.76
CA SER A 148 -50.66 -11.26 7.25
C SER A 148 -49.98 -12.25 6.29
N ILE A 149 -49.80 -13.43 6.85
CA ILE A 149 -49.61 -14.78 6.32
C ILE A 149 -50.52 -15.17 5.12
N SER A 150 -49.96 -15.93 4.17
CA SER A 150 -50.52 -17.09 3.42
C SER A 150 -49.55 -17.38 2.24
N ASP A 151 -48.70 -18.42 2.20
CA ASP A 151 -48.89 -19.90 2.11
C ASP A 151 -49.12 -20.42 0.66
N GLU A 152 -48.63 -21.66 0.41
CA GLU A 152 -48.73 -22.56 -0.78
C GLU A 152 -47.63 -22.36 -1.87
N SER A 153 -46.56 -23.17 -2.05
CA SER A 153 -46.32 -24.63 -2.23
C SER A 153 -46.30 -25.14 -3.70
N HIS A 154 -45.55 -26.24 -3.92
CA HIS A 154 -45.26 -27.04 -5.15
C HIS A 154 -44.17 -26.53 -6.13
N ALA A 155 -43.12 -27.24 -6.59
CA ALA A 155 -42.61 -28.64 -6.66
C ALA A 155 -42.34 -29.04 -8.14
N GLY A 156 -41.22 -29.72 -8.41
CA GLY A 156 -40.94 -30.47 -9.66
C GLY A 156 -39.51 -30.24 -10.20
N THR A 157 -38.47 -31.04 -9.87
CA THR A 157 -37.89 -32.24 -10.59
C THR A 157 -37.54 -32.01 -12.08
N ASP A 158 -36.50 -32.52 -12.75
CA ASP A 158 -35.51 -33.62 -12.62
C ASP A 158 -34.24 -33.24 -13.46
N ILE A 159 -33.00 -33.51 -13.03
CA ILE A 159 -32.04 -34.62 -13.37
C ILE A 159 -31.57 -34.73 -14.85
N LEU A 160 -30.23 -34.85 -14.97
CA LEU A 160 -29.38 -35.61 -15.92
C LEU A 160 -28.57 -34.75 -16.90
N ASP A 161 -27.34 -35.07 -17.28
CA ASP A 161 -26.19 -35.81 -16.72
C ASP A 161 -25.09 -35.76 -17.82
N GLU A 162 -23.87 -36.13 -17.43
CA GLU A 162 -22.74 -36.56 -18.28
C GLU A 162 -21.97 -35.51 -19.09
N ALA A 163 -20.68 -35.65 -19.39
CA ALA A 163 -19.50 -36.33 -18.85
C ALA A 163 -18.37 -36.00 -19.85
N ASP A 164 -17.14 -35.99 -19.36
CA ASP A 164 -15.87 -36.26 -20.04
C ASP A 164 -15.61 -35.69 -21.44
N ASP A 165 -14.54 -34.90 -21.57
CA ASP A 165 -13.44 -35.39 -22.39
C ASP A 165 -12.10 -34.77 -21.96
N ASP A 166 -11.10 -35.64 -21.99
CA ASP A 166 -9.69 -35.43 -21.68
C ASP A 166 -9.05 -34.36 -22.58
N GLU A 167 -7.92 -33.78 -22.14
CA GLU A 167 -6.63 -33.99 -22.80
C GLU A 167 -5.53 -33.18 -22.09
N ALA A 168 -4.40 -33.85 -21.95
CA ALA A 168 -3.17 -33.36 -21.37
C ALA A 168 -2.49 -32.30 -22.25
N ASP A 169 -1.72 -31.39 -21.64
CA ASP A 169 -0.41 -31.07 -22.22
C ASP A 169 0.57 -30.60 -21.14
N ASP A 170 1.67 -31.34 -21.05
CA ASP A 170 2.89 -31.01 -20.33
C ASP A 170 3.51 -29.77 -20.97
N HIS A 171 3.86 -28.77 -20.17
CA HIS A 171 5.08 -28.00 -20.45
C HIS A 171 5.67 -27.46 -19.15
N GLU A 172 6.62 -28.22 -18.63
CA GLU A 172 7.73 -27.71 -17.83
C GLU A 172 8.50 -26.67 -18.68
N GLU A 173 8.58 -25.43 -18.22
CA GLU A 173 9.68 -24.52 -18.57
C GLU A 173 10.41 -24.09 -17.29
N GLU A 174 11.32 -24.97 -16.87
CA GLU A 174 12.47 -24.64 -16.05
C GLU A 174 13.58 -24.08 -16.95
N ASN A 175 13.85 -22.77 -16.88
CA ASN A 175 15.21 -22.24 -16.60
C ASN A 175 15.34 -20.75 -16.91
N GLY A 176 16.02 -20.04 -16.00
CA GLY A 176 16.81 -18.88 -16.39
C GLY A 176 16.74 -17.65 -15.50
N GLU A 177 16.61 -17.79 -14.17
CA GLU A 177 16.96 -16.68 -13.27
C GLU A 177 18.46 -16.39 -13.42
N GLN A 178 18.79 -15.38 -14.22
CA GLN A 178 20.11 -14.75 -14.13
C GLN A 178 20.16 -13.96 -12.82
N PRO A 179 21.13 -14.21 -11.92
CA PRO A 179 21.31 -13.37 -10.75
C PRO A 179 21.69 -11.96 -11.22
N LEU A 180 20.87 -10.96 -10.87
CA LEU A 180 21.18 -9.56 -11.10
C LEU A 180 22.53 -9.24 -10.44
N GLU A 181 23.57 -9.08 -11.25
CA GLU A 181 24.90 -8.67 -10.80
C GLU A 181 24.80 -7.30 -10.12
N ILE A 182 24.84 -7.30 -8.78
CA ILE A 182 24.93 -6.08 -7.97
C ILE A 182 26.30 -5.44 -8.22
N HIS A 183 26.35 -4.50 -9.16
CA HIS A 183 27.55 -3.71 -9.41
C HIS A 183 27.82 -2.77 -8.23
N THR A 184 28.70 -3.20 -7.34
CA THR A 184 29.19 -2.39 -6.21
C THR A 184 30.38 -1.54 -6.68
N TRP A 185 30.14 -0.27 -6.96
CA TRP A 185 31.21 0.68 -7.28
C TRP A 185 31.87 1.20 -5.99
N ASN A 186 32.93 0.52 -5.55
CA ASN A 186 33.82 1.02 -4.51
C ASN A 186 34.73 2.11 -5.08
N LYS A 187 34.18 3.32 -5.31
CA LYS A 187 34.98 4.45 -5.79
C LYS A 187 35.72 5.10 -4.61
N ILE A 188 37.00 4.76 -4.47
CA ILE A 188 37.91 5.48 -3.57
C ILE A 188 38.23 6.83 -4.22
N VAL A 189 37.76 7.93 -3.63
CA VAL A 189 38.14 9.28 -4.03
C VAL A 189 39.47 9.63 -3.35
N THR A 190 40.57 9.54 -4.09
CA THR A 190 41.87 10.03 -3.61
C THR A 190 41.95 11.55 -3.76
N ARG A 191 42.29 12.23 -2.66
CA ARG A 191 42.52 13.68 -2.62
C ARG A 191 43.79 13.99 -3.42
N ALA A 192 43.67 14.63 -4.58
CA ALA A 192 44.81 15.24 -5.26
C ALA A 192 45.30 16.44 -4.42
N MET A 193 46.52 16.36 -3.90
CA MET A 193 47.18 17.47 -3.21
C MET A 193 47.57 18.52 -4.25
N ALA A 194 46.89 19.67 -4.24
CA ALA A 194 47.36 20.84 -4.95
C ALA A 194 48.65 21.33 -4.29
N ASN A 195 49.79 21.07 -4.95
CA ASN A 195 51.07 21.64 -4.57
C ASN A 195 51.04 23.14 -4.87
N LEU A 196 50.78 23.96 -3.85
CA LEU A 196 51.15 25.37 -3.87
C LEU A 196 52.66 25.46 -3.60
N ARG A 197 53.45 25.40 -4.67
CA ARG A 197 54.75 26.09 -4.76
C ARG A 197 54.44 27.45 -5.41
N LYS A 198 54.87 28.61 -4.94
CA LYS A 198 55.88 29.00 -3.95
C LYS A 198 55.52 30.42 -3.48
#